data_AF-A0A974S713-F1
#
_entry.id   AF-A0A974S713-F1
#
_cell.length_a   1.000
_cell.length_b   1.000
_cell.length_c   1.000
_cell.angle_alpha   90.00
_cell.angle_beta   90.00
_cell.angle_gamma   90.00
#
_symmetry.space_group_name_H-M   'P 1'
#
loop_
_entity.id
_entity.type
_entity.pdbx_description
1 polymer ?
#
loop_
_entity_poly.entity_id
_entity_poly.type
_entity_poly.pdbx_seq_one_letter_code
_entity_poly.pdbx_strand_id
1 'polypeptide(L)'
;MAYVADITPQEERAKSYGWLNAAAWTGVILGPAVGGLMGAMDPRAPFWAAAAVALANGVYGLIVLPESLAKDKRAPLRWTNANPVGSLSLVFSRPGLPVLALILLLLWFAMHAMNSVFVLYTAYRYQWDPMALGIFCSALGAVNIVVTSQLTGRSVKWLGERKVLIAGLGLQVIGFTAVGLSPTGVWFWIANLPMALSNIAGPALQAMMTAKVDPDEQGACKAR
;
A
#
# COMPACT_ATOMS: atom_id res chain seq x y z
N MET A 1 4.03 -6.33 10.27
CA MET A 1 4.34 -4.98 10.81
C MET A 1 4.42 -5.01 12.32
N ALA A 2 3.32 -5.33 13.04
CA ALA A 2 3.27 -5.41 14.50
C ALA A 2 4.41 -6.24 15.13
N TYR A 3 4.50 -7.52 14.74
CA TYR A 3 5.52 -8.43 15.22
C TYR A 3 6.96 -7.91 15.04
N VAL A 4 7.27 -7.42 13.83
CA VAL A 4 8.60 -6.85 13.51
C VAL A 4 8.88 -5.58 14.32
N ALA A 5 7.86 -4.77 14.63
CA ALA A 5 8.03 -3.62 15.52
C ALA A 5 8.43 -4.04 16.94
N ASP A 6 7.90 -5.17 17.41
CA ASP A 6 8.10 -5.68 18.77
C ASP A 6 9.47 -6.33 18.96
N ILE A 7 9.99 -7.04 17.94
CA ILE A 7 11.28 -7.77 18.03
C ILE A 7 12.49 -7.00 17.49
N THR A 8 12.29 -5.91 16.75
CA THR A 8 13.38 -5.15 16.11
C THR A 8 13.70 -3.86 16.88
N PRO A 9 14.98 -3.64 17.26
CA PRO A 9 15.44 -2.38 17.85
C PRO A 9 15.07 -1.17 16.99
N GLN A 10 14.76 -0.04 17.62
CA GLN A 10 14.21 1.15 16.94
C GLN A 10 15.07 1.65 15.78
N GLU A 11 16.40 1.54 15.90
CA GLU A 11 17.38 1.94 14.89
C GLU A 11 17.37 1.04 13.64
N GLU A 12 16.99 -0.24 13.79
CA GLU A 12 16.95 -1.21 12.70
C GLU A 12 15.56 -1.40 12.09
N ARG A 13 14.51 -0.82 12.68
CA ARG A 13 13.12 -0.95 12.20
C ARG A 13 12.96 -0.48 10.77
N ALA A 14 13.60 0.62 10.39
CA ALA A 14 13.55 1.14 9.03
C ALA A 14 14.07 0.12 8.00
N LYS A 15 15.19 -0.55 8.30
CA LYS A 15 15.78 -1.59 7.45
C LYS A 15 14.88 -2.83 7.37
N SER A 16 14.33 -3.27 8.50
CA SER A 16 13.45 -4.44 8.57
C SER A 16 12.11 -4.21 7.85
N TYR A 17 11.52 -3.02 7.99
CA TYR A 17 10.36 -2.62 7.21
C TYR A 17 10.69 -2.49 5.72
N GLY A 18 11.90 -2.04 5.38
CA GLY A 18 12.41 -2.04 4.00
C GLY A 18 12.39 -3.44 3.37
N TRP A 19 12.94 -4.44 4.06
CA TRP A 19 12.93 -5.84 3.59
C TRP A 19 11.52 -6.42 3.48
N LEU A 20 10.65 -6.13 4.44
CA LEU A 20 9.24 -6.54 4.40
C LEU A 20 8.50 -5.95 3.18
N ASN A 21 8.68 -4.66 2.94
CA ASN A 21 8.09 -3.99 1.78
C ASN A 21 8.68 -4.54 0.48
N ALA A 22 10.00 -4.77 0.42
CA ALA A 22 10.65 -5.36 -0.75
C ALA A 22 10.05 -6.74 -1.07
N ALA A 23 9.92 -7.62 -0.08
CA ALA A 23 9.30 -8.93 -0.27
C ALA A 23 7.84 -8.83 -0.74
N ALA A 24 7.05 -7.91 -0.17
CA ALA A 24 5.66 -7.69 -0.59
C ALA A 24 5.57 -7.26 -2.07
N TRP A 25 6.40 -6.30 -2.49
CA TRP A 25 6.44 -5.83 -3.87
C TRP A 25 7.00 -6.87 -4.84
N THR A 26 7.99 -7.67 -4.41
CA THR A 26 8.47 -8.83 -5.19
C THR A 26 7.33 -9.81 -5.46
N GLY A 27 6.48 -10.08 -4.45
CA GLY A 27 5.27 -10.89 -4.63
C GLY A 27 4.29 -10.29 -5.63
N VAL A 28 4.07 -8.97 -5.62
CA VAL A 28 3.20 -8.27 -6.57
C VAL A 28 3.76 -8.30 -8.00
N ILE A 29 5.08 -8.24 -8.18
CA ILE A 29 5.72 -8.30 -9.50
C ILE A 29 5.71 -9.74 -10.05
N LEU A 30 6.10 -10.72 -9.24
CA LEU A 30 6.19 -12.11 -9.67
C LEU A 30 4.82 -12.79 -9.76
N GLY A 31 3.85 -12.35 -8.95
CA GLY A 31 2.52 -12.94 -8.83
C GLY A 31 1.77 -13.04 -10.17
N PRO A 32 1.59 -11.94 -10.93
CA PRO A 32 0.92 -11.98 -12.22
C PRO A 32 1.66 -12.82 -13.28
N ALA A 33 2.99 -12.82 -13.28
CA ALA A 33 3.77 -13.62 -14.23
C ALA A 33 3.61 -15.12 -13.95
N VAL A 34 3.81 -15.53 -12.70
CA VAL A 34 3.69 -16.92 -12.27
C VAL A 34 2.24 -17.41 -12.32
N GLY A 35 1.29 -16.55 -11.91
CA GLY A 35 -0.14 -16.81 -11.99
C GLY A 35 -0.67 -16.86 -13.42
N GLY A 36 -0.17 -16.04 -14.33
CA GLY A 36 -0.54 -16.05 -15.75
C GLY A 36 -0.07 -17.33 -16.46
N LEU A 37 1.16 -17.77 -16.20
CA LEU A 37 1.68 -19.04 -16.73
C LEU A 37 0.86 -20.25 -16.26
N MET A 38 0.53 -20.30 -14.96
CA MET A 38 -0.30 -21.37 -14.42
C MET A 38 -1.76 -21.28 -14.90
N GLY A 39 -2.31 -20.07 -14.99
CA GLY A 39 -3.67 -19.82 -15.45
C GLY A 39 -3.89 -20.18 -16.92
N ALA A 40 -2.83 -20.12 -17.74
CA ALA A 40 -2.86 -20.56 -19.13
C ALA A 40 -3.00 -22.09 -19.27
N MET A 41 -2.55 -22.86 -18.28
CA MET A 41 -2.71 -24.33 -18.25
C MET A 41 -4.07 -24.73 -17.69
N ASP A 42 -4.46 -24.16 -16.55
CA ASP A 42 -5.76 -24.35 -15.91
C ASP A 42 -6.12 -23.07 -15.13
N PRO A 43 -7.29 -22.47 -15.37
CA PRO A 43 -7.77 -21.31 -14.61
C PRO A 43 -7.76 -21.50 -13.08
N ARG A 44 -7.82 -22.74 -12.58
CA ARG A 44 -7.80 -23.06 -11.14
C ARG A 44 -6.40 -23.25 -10.57
N ALA A 45 -5.39 -23.53 -11.39
CA ALA A 45 -4.02 -23.82 -10.93
C ALA A 45 -3.39 -22.69 -10.10
N PRO A 46 -3.55 -21.39 -10.45
CA PRO A 46 -3.01 -20.30 -9.63
C PRO A 46 -3.55 -20.29 -8.19
N PHE A 47 -4.81 -20.66 -8.00
CA PHE A 47 -5.44 -20.69 -6.68
C PHE A 47 -4.89 -21.82 -5.81
N TRP A 48 -4.66 -23.00 -6.39
CA TRP A 48 -4.04 -24.12 -5.69
C TRP A 48 -2.59 -23.83 -5.30
N ALA A 49 -1.83 -23.21 -6.19
CA ALA A 49 -0.46 -22.78 -5.88
C ALA A 49 -0.43 -21.73 -4.76
N ALA A 50 -1.32 -20.74 -4.81
CA ALA A 50 -1.45 -19.74 -3.74
C ALA A 50 -1.82 -20.37 -2.39
N ALA A 51 -2.74 -21.35 -2.38
CA ALA A 51 -3.12 -22.07 -1.17
C ALA A 51 -1.93 -22.86 -0.58
N ALA A 52 -1.15 -23.55 -1.41
CA ALA A 52 0.03 -24.29 -0.97
C ALA A 52 1.09 -23.36 -0.34
N VAL A 53 1.37 -22.22 -0.98
CA VAL A 53 2.32 -21.22 -0.47
C VAL A 53 1.81 -20.60 0.84
N ALA A 54 0.52 -20.28 0.93
CA ALA A 54 -0.07 -19.73 2.15
C ALA A 54 0.00 -20.73 3.32
N LEU A 55 -0.27 -22.01 3.06
CA LEU A 55 -0.19 -23.07 4.06
C LEU A 55 1.25 -23.29 4.51
N ALA A 56 2.22 -23.32 3.58
CA ALA A 56 3.64 -23.41 3.90
C ALA A 56 4.10 -22.24 4.77
N ASN A 57 3.68 -21.01 4.45
CA ASN A 57 3.99 -19.82 5.24
C ASN A 57 3.34 -19.86 6.64
N GLY A 58 2.11 -20.40 6.74
CA GLY A 58 1.44 -20.62 8.03
C GLY A 58 2.16 -21.64 8.91
N VAL A 59 2.58 -22.78 8.34
CA VAL A 59 3.36 -23.81 9.04
C VAL A 59 4.72 -23.27 9.47
N TYR A 60 5.42 -22.55 8.59
CA TYR A 60 6.65 -21.85 8.94
C TYR A 60 6.42 -20.86 10.08
N GLY A 61 5.31 -20.13 10.01
CA GLY A 61 4.80 -19.25 11.07
C GLY A 61 4.74 -19.92 12.44
N LEU A 62 4.10 -21.09 12.49
CA LEU A 62 3.87 -21.85 13.71
C LEU A 62 5.15 -22.45 14.31
N ILE A 63 6.11 -22.82 13.48
CA ILE A 63 7.34 -23.50 13.93
C ILE A 63 8.44 -22.51 14.29
N VAL A 64 8.58 -21.42 13.51
CA VAL A 64 9.79 -20.58 13.53
C VAL A 64 9.60 -19.26 14.25
N LEU A 65 8.39 -18.68 14.27
CA LEU A 65 8.18 -17.42 14.98
C LEU A 65 7.97 -17.66 16.49
N PRO A 66 8.91 -17.25 17.36
CA PRO A 66 8.64 -17.21 18.79
C PRO A 66 7.53 -16.19 19.08
N GLU A 67 6.79 -16.38 20.17
CA GLU A 67 5.81 -15.40 20.62
C GLU A 67 6.49 -14.03 20.83
N SER A 68 6.09 -12.99 20.10
CA SER A 68 6.76 -11.67 20.16
C SER A 68 6.49 -10.92 21.46
N LEU A 69 5.44 -11.29 22.21
CA LEU A 69 4.99 -10.52 23.37
C LEU A 69 5.33 -11.26 24.69
N ALA A 70 6.07 -10.57 25.55
CA ALA A 70 6.34 -11.00 26.92
C ALA A 70 5.02 -11.25 27.67
N LYS A 71 4.97 -12.27 28.54
CA LYS A 71 3.74 -12.72 29.25
C LYS A 71 3.01 -11.58 29.98
N ASP A 72 3.80 -10.64 30.46
CA ASP A 72 3.51 -9.44 31.23
C ASP A 72 2.95 -8.27 30.41
N LYS A 73 3.10 -8.27 29.08
CA LYS A 73 2.48 -7.29 28.18
C LYS A 73 1.22 -7.80 27.48
N ARG A 74 0.77 -9.02 27.82
CA ARG A 74 -0.44 -9.63 27.25
C ARG A 74 -1.68 -9.00 27.87
N ALA A 75 -2.34 -8.12 27.12
CA ALA A 75 -3.68 -7.68 27.49
C ALA A 75 -4.69 -8.81 27.20
N PRO A 76 -5.64 -9.09 28.11
CA PRO A 76 -6.74 -9.99 27.80
C PRO A 76 -7.56 -9.44 26.64
N LEU A 77 -7.90 -10.30 25.67
CA LEU A 77 -8.76 -9.96 24.54
C LEU A 77 -10.14 -9.52 25.06
N ARG A 78 -10.35 -8.20 25.11
CA ARG A 78 -11.62 -7.59 25.50
C ARG A 78 -12.39 -7.22 24.24
N TRP A 79 -13.54 -7.86 24.04
CA TRP A 79 -14.45 -7.61 22.92
C TRP A 79 -14.91 -6.15 22.85
N THR A 80 -14.96 -5.44 23.98
CA THR A 80 -15.27 -4.00 24.08
C THR A 80 -14.24 -3.11 23.36
N ASN A 81 -13.03 -3.62 23.18
CA ASN A 81 -11.90 -2.88 22.64
C ASN A 81 -11.76 -3.08 21.12
N ALA A 82 -12.51 -4.02 20.56
CA ALA A 82 -12.56 -4.36 19.14
C ALA A 82 -13.71 -3.61 18.44
N ASN A 83 -14.05 -2.40 18.89
CA ASN A 83 -15.13 -1.61 18.30
C ASN A 83 -14.58 -0.65 17.22
N PRO A 84 -14.72 -0.96 15.92
CA PRO A 84 -14.27 -0.09 14.84
C PRO A 84 -14.96 1.29 14.86
N VAL A 85 -16.16 1.39 15.45
CA VAL A 85 -16.90 2.66 15.61
C VAL A 85 -16.27 3.56 16.68
N GLY A 86 -15.68 2.98 17.73
CA GLY A 86 -14.94 3.73 18.76
C GLY A 86 -13.68 4.39 18.20
N SER A 87 -12.97 3.70 17.30
CA SER A 87 -11.81 4.26 16.59
C SER A 87 -12.20 5.41 15.66
N LEU A 88 -13.37 5.36 15.03
CA LEU A 88 -13.93 6.46 14.24
C LEU A 88 -14.23 7.69 15.11
N SER A 89 -14.78 7.51 16.32
CA SER A 89 -15.04 8.62 17.24
C SER A 89 -13.76 9.40 17.56
N LEU A 90 -12.64 8.70 17.76
CA LEU A 90 -11.34 9.29 18.06
C LEU A 90 -10.80 10.17 16.91
N VAL A 91 -11.06 9.77 15.66
CA VAL A 91 -10.74 10.57 14.47
C VAL A 91 -11.55 11.86 14.44
N PHE A 92 -12.85 11.80 14.75
CA PHE A 92 -13.73 12.98 14.75
C PHE A 92 -13.53 13.89 15.97
N SER A 93 -12.94 13.39 17.06
CA SER A 93 -12.68 14.17 18.28
C SER A 93 -11.50 15.13 18.17
N ARG A 94 -10.56 14.95 17.23
CA ARG A 94 -9.38 15.82 17.12
C ARG A 94 -9.46 16.79 15.92
N PRO A 95 -9.21 18.10 16.12
CA PRO A 95 -9.27 19.09 15.04
C PRO A 95 -8.23 18.81 13.95
N GLY A 96 -8.71 18.69 12.71
CA GLY A 96 -7.91 18.44 11.51
C GLY A 96 -7.69 16.97 11.14
N LEU A 97 -7.87 16.01 12.06
CA LEU A 97 -7.87 14.58 11.70
C LEU A 97 -8.99 14.17 10.73
N PRO A 98 -10.25 14.65 10.84
CA PRO A 98 -11.30 14.24 9.91
C PRO A 98 -11.02 14.73 8.48
N VAL A 99 -10.36 15.88 8.32
CA VAL A 99 -9.93 16.39 7.00
C VAL A 99 -8.84 15.50 6.41
N LEU A 100 -7.83 15.11 7.20
CA LEU A 100 -6.77 14.20 6.74
C LEU A 100 -7.34 12.80 6.41
N ALA A 101 -8.28 12.31 7.21
CA ALA A 101 -8.98 11.06 6.95
C ALA A 101 -9.83 11.12 5.68
N LEU A 102 -10.51 12.24 5.41
CA LEU A 102 -11.25 12.45 4.17
C LEU A 102 -10.31 12.48 2.96
N ILE A 103 -9.17 13.19 3.05
CA ILE A 103 -8.15 13.21 1.99
C ILE A 103 -7.64 11.78 1.73
N LEU A 104 -7.37 11.01 2.79
CA LEU A 104 -6.93 9.62 2.69
C LEU A 104 -7.98 8.76 1.98
N LEU A 105 -9.24 8.90 2.38
CA LEU A 105 -10.37 8.17 1.78
C LEU A 105 -10.51 8.50 0.29
N LEU A 106 -10.45 9.77 -0.08
CA LEU A 106 -10.56 10.21 -1.47
C LEU A 106 -9.37 9.74 -2.32
N LEU A 107 -8.15 9.79 -1.78
CA LEU A 107 -6.94 9.25 -2.41
C LEU A 107 -7.12 7.76 -2.75
N TRP A 108 -7.49 6.95 -1.76
CA TRP A 108 -7.67 5.51 -1.98
C TRP A 108 -8.83 5.19 -2.89
N PHE A 109 -9.96 5.90 -2.73
CA PHE A 109 -11.13 5.71 -3.56
C PHE A 109 -10.82 5.93 -5.05
N ALA A 110 -10.16 7.05 -5.38
CA ALA A 110 -9.77 7.35 -6.76
C ALA A 110 -8.82 6.28 -7.34
N MET A 111 -7.80 5.88 -6.56
CA MET A 111 -6.85 4.85 -7.01
C MET A 111 -7.51 3.48 -7.22
N HIS A 112 -8.41 3.07 -6.33
CA HIS A 112 -9.11 1.79 -6.45
C HIS A 112 -10.15 1.81 -7.58
N ALA A 113 -10.84 2.93 -7.79
CA ALA A 113 -11.76 3.09 -8.90
C ALA A 113 -11.05 2.95 -10.26
N MET A 114 -9.82 3.47 -10.40
CA MET A 114 -9.04 3.25 -11.61
C MET A 114 -8.55 1.81 -11.73
N ASN A 115 -8.04 1.20 -10.65
CA ASN A 115 -7.54 -0.18 -10.69
C ASN A 115 -8.63 -1.21 -11.04
N SER A 116 -9.87 -0.99 -10.62
CA SER A 116 -10.97 -1.93 -10.89
C SER A 116 -11.38 -1.97 -12.36
N VAL A 117 -11.19 -0.87 -13.10
CA VAL A 117 -11.58 -0.77 -14.52
C VAL A 117 -10.37 -0.81 -15.46
N PHE A 118 -9.16 -0.57 -14.96
CA PHE A 118 -7.92 -0.43 -15.75
C PHE A 118 -7.73 -1.54 -16.79
N VAL A 119 -7.80 -2.80 -16.37
CA VAL A 119 -7.57 -3.96 -17.26
C VAL A 119 -8.60 -4.00 -18.38
N LEU A 120 -9.88 -3.80 -18.03
CA LEU A 120 -10.98 -3.81 -19.00
C LEU A 120 -10.89 -2.61 -19.95
N TYR A 121 -10.58 -1.43 -19.42
CA TYR A 121 -10.44 -0.19 -20.18
C TYR A 121 -9.33 -0.29 -21.22
N THR A 122 -8.15 -0.74 -20.82
CA THR A 122 -6.99 -0.84 -21.71
C THR A 122 -7.12 -1.97 -22.73
N ALA A 123 -7.72 -3.10 -22.34
CA ALA A 123 -8.08 -4.17 -23.27
C ALA A 123 -9.10 -3.67 -24.32
N TYR A 124 -10.15 -2.96 -23.91
CA TYR A 124 -11.17 -2.46 -24.85
C TYR A 124 -10.65 -1.31 -25.74
N ARG A 125 -9.99 -0.31 -25.16
CA ARG A 125 -9.61 0.93 -25.86
C ARG A 125 -8.35 0.80 -26.70
N TYR A 126 -7.36 0.07 -26.19
CA TYR A 126 -6.04 -0.06 -26.81
C TYR A 126 -5.74 -1.47 -27.30
N GLN A 127 -6.67 -2.41 -27.12
CA GLN A 127 -6.52 -3.80 -27.56
C GLN A 127 -5.26 -4.45 -26.96
N TRP A 128 -4.95 -4.10 -25.70
CA TRP A 128 -3.83 -4.70 -24.98
C TRP A 128 -4.14 -6.15 -24.64
N ASP A 129 -3.18 -7.02 -24.95
CA ASP A 129 -3.21 -8.42 -24.57
C ASP A 129 -2.70 -8.60 -23.12
N PRO A 130 -2.86 -9.80 -22.52
CA PRO A 130 -2.39 -10.06 -21.16
C PRO A 130 -0.88 -9.83 -20.98
N MET A 131 -0.08 -10.02 -22.03
CA MET A 131 1.36 -9.79 -21.99
C MET A 131 1.69 -8.29 -21.87
N ALA A 132 1.09 -7.44 -22.69
CA ALA A 132 1.26 -5.99 -22.62
C ALA A 132 0.82 -5.43 -21.27
N LEU A 133 -0.30 -5.93 -20.73
CA LEU A 133 -0.78 -5.61 -19.38
C LEU A 133 0.24 -6.02 -18.31
N GLY A 134 0.80 -7.22 -18.39
CA GLY A 134 1.82 -7.71 -17.46
C GLY A 134 3.09 -6.87 -17.48
N ILE A 135 3.57 -6.49 -18.66
CA ILE A 135 4.73 -5.60 -18.84
C ILE A 135 4.43 -4.22 -18.25
N PHE A 136 3.25 -3.66 -18.50
CA PHE A 136 2.81 -2.39 -17.92
C PHE A 136 2.79 -2.39 -16.41
N CYS A 137 2.11 -3.37 -15.80
CA CYS A 137 2.03 -3.49 -14.35
C CYS A 137 3.41 -3.67 -13.71
N SER A 138 4.28 -4.47 -14.33
CA SER A 138 5.64 -4.71 -13.84
C SER A 138 6.50 -3.44 -13.90
N ALA A 139 6.45 -2.72 -15.03
CA ALA A 139 7.19 -1.48 -15.20
C ALA A 139 6.71 -0.39 -14.24
N LEU A 140 5.39 -0.20 -14.11
CA LEU A 140 4.83 0.73 -13.12
C LEU A 140 5.16 0.33 -11.69
N GLY A 141 5.11 -0.97 -11.37
CA GLY A 141 5.52 -1.49 -10.06
C GLY A 141 6.96 -1.12 -9.74
N ALA A 142 7.89 -1.33 -10.68
CA ALA A 142 9.29 -0.97 -10.52
C ALA A 142 9.48 0.54 -10.30
N VAL A 143 8.80 1.40 -11.08
CA VAL A 143 8.83 2.85 -10.89
C VAL A 143 8.30 3.22 -9.51
N ASN A 144 7.19 2.63 -9.08
CA ASN A 144 6.60 2.89 -7.77
C ASN A 144 7.51 2.48 -6.62
N ILE A 145 8.23 1.36 -6.73
CA ILE A 145 9.24 0.96 -5.75
C ILE A 145 10.32 2.03 -5.65
N VAL A 146 10.85 2.52 -6.77
CA VAL A 146 11.89 3.56 -6.78
C VAL A 146 11.38 4.86 -6.15
N VAL A 147 10.18 5.31 -6.54
CA VAL A 147 9.57 6.54 -6.03
C VAL A 147 9.32 6.43 -4.53
N THR A 148 8.66 5.36 -4.07
CA THR A 148 8.27 5.23 -2.66
C THR A 148 9.47 4.95 -1.74
N SER A 149 10.47 4.18 -2.20
CA SER A 149 11.64 3.84 -1.38
C SER A 149 12.66 4.97 -1.31
N GLN A 150 12.89 5.70 -2.41
CA GLN A 150 13.97 6.69 -2.48
C GLN A 150 13.48 8.12 -2.45
N LEU A 151 12.39 8.41 -3.17
CA LEU A 151 11.95 9.80 -3.39
C LEU A 151 11.17 10.32 -2.20
N THR A 152 10.29 9.51 -1.59
CA THR A 152 9.46 9.92 -0.45
C THR A 152 10.28 10.54 0.69
N GLY A 153 11.30 9.83 1.18
CA GLY A 153 12.12 10.32 2.31
C GLY A 153 12.93 11.57 1.96
N ARG A 154 13.45 11.67 0.73
CA ARG A 154 14.19 12.85 0.26
C ARG A 154 13.27 14.07 0.12
N SER A 155 12.12 13.89 -0.53
CA SER A 155 11.13 14.95 -0.74
C SER A 155 10.59 15.50 0.58
N VAL A 156 10.30 14.62 1.56
CA VAL A 156 9.82 15.06 2.89
C VAL A 156 10.90 15.85 3.63
N LYS A 157 12.17 15.42 3.58
CA LYS A 157 13.28 16.16 4.20
C LYS A 157 13.48 17.55 3.60
N TRP A 158 13.28 17.71 2.29
CA TRP A 158 13.54 18.97 1.59
C TRP A 158 12.36 19.94 1.60
N LEU A 159 11.14 19.44 1.43
CA LEU A 159 9.94 20.26 1.24
C LEU A 159 9.02 20.27 2.46
N GLY A 160 9.17 19.29 3.37
CA GLY A 160 8.25 19.06 4.47
C GLY A 160 6.98 18.32 4.06
N GLU A 161 6.37 17.60 5.00
CA GLU A 161 5.24 16.68 4.77
C GLU A 161 4.04 17.36 4.07
N ARG A 162 3.66 18.57 4.51
CA ARG A 162 2.51 19.30 3.96
C ARG A 162 2.70 19.68 2.48
N LYS A 163 3.89 20.15 2.09
CA LYS A 163 4.16 20.53 0.69
C LYS A 163 4.26 19.30 -0.20
N VAL A 164 4.84 18.21 0.30
CA VAL A 164 4.88 16.92 -0.40
C VAL A 164 3.47 16.38 -0.63
N LEU A 165 2.60 16.45 0.37
CA LEU A 165 1.20 16.05 0.23
C LEU A 165 0.48 16.86 -0.87
N ILE A 166 0.59 18.19 -0.84
CA ILE A 166 -0.06 19.07 -1.83
C ILE A 166 0.50 18.81 -3.23
N ALA A 167 1.82 18.69 -3.37
CA ALA A 167 2.46 18.38 -4.65
C ALA A 167 2.02 17.02 -5.20
N GLY A 168 1.96 15.99 -4.34
CA GLY A 168 1.49 14.67 -4.72
C GLY A 168 0.02 14.68 -5.15
N LEU A 169 -0.86 15.38 -4.43
CA LEU A 169 -2.25 15.56 -4.84
C LEU A 169 -2.37 16.26 -6.21
N GLY A 170 -1.57 17.30 -6.46
CA GLY A 170 -1.53 17.99 -7.75
C GLY A 170 -1.07 17.07 -8.88
N LEU A 171 0.00 16.31 -8.66
CA LEU A 171 0.49 15.31 -9.62
C LEU A 171 -0.54 14.21 -9.88
N GLN A 172 -1.33 13.85 -8.88
CA GLN A 172 -2.38 12.85 -9.03
C GLN A 172 -3.53 13.36 -9.91
N VAL A 173 -3.97 14.60 -9.73
CA VAL A 173 -4.97 15.23 -10.60
C VAL A 173 -4.47 15.26 -12.04
N ILE A 174 -3.22 15.71 -12.26
CA ILE A 174 -2.60 15.74 -13.58
C ILE A 174 -2.55 14.32 -14.18
N GLY A 175 -2.14 13.32 -13.39
CA GLY A 175 -2.06 11.93 -13.82
C GLY A 175 -3.41 11.37 -14.25
N PHE A 176 -4.46 11.50 -13.42
CA PHE A 176 -5.80 11.00 -13.77
C PHE A 176 -6.38 11.72 -14.97
N THR A 177 -6.24 13.04 -15.07
CA THR A 177 -6.72 13.81 -16.23
C THR A 177 -5.98 13.39 -17.50
N ALA A 178 -4.66 13.24 -17.44
CA ALA A 178 -3.86 12.80 -18.59
C ALA A 178 -4.20 11.37 -19.02
N VAL A 179 -4.46 10.47 -18.06
CA VAL A 179 -4.92 9.10 -18.32
C VAL A 179 -6.29 9.10 -18.99
N GLY A 180 -7.25 9.86 -18.47
CA GLY A 180 -8.60 9.95 -19.03
C GLY A 180 -8.65 10.54 -20.45
N LEU A 181 -7.73 11.45 -20.77
CA LEU A 181 -7.62 12.09 -22.09
C LEU A 181 -6.69 11.35 -23.06
N SER A 182 -6.06 10.25 -22.63
CA SER A 182 -4.98 9.63 -23.41
C SER A 182 -5.51 8.97 -24.71
N PRO A 183 -5.10 9.46 -25.89
CA PRO A 183 -5.65 8.99 -27.16
C PRO A 183 -5.05 7.65 -27.61
N THR A 184 -3.87 7.28 -27.10
CA THR A 184 -3.14 6.06 -27.46
C THR A 184 -2.54 5.40 -26.22
N GLY A 185 -2.20 4.11 -26.32
CA GLY A 185 -1.54 3.38 -25.24
C GLY A 185 -0.23 4.03 -24.79
N VAL A 186 0.59 4.57 -25.71
CA VAL A 186 1.86 5.24 -25.34
C VAL A 186 1.60 6.48 -24.48
N TRP A 187 0.57 7.26 -24.81
CA TRP A 187 0.15 8.39 -23.99
C TRP A 187 -0.37 7.94 -22.62
N PHE A 188 -1.05 6.80 -22.54
CA PHE A 188 -1.47 6.19 -21.28
C PHE A 188 -0.25 5.83 -20.40
N TRP A 189 0.82 5.27 -20.99
CA TRP A 189 2.09 5.00 -20.29
C TRP A 189 2.72 6.26 -19.70
N ILE A 190 2.87 7.31 -20.51
CA ILE A 190 3.47 8.58 -20.08
C ILE A 190 2.61 9.25 -19.01
N ALA A 191 1.29 9.23 -19.16
CA ALA A 191 0.33 9.82 -18.22
C ALA A 191 0.37 9.15 -16.82
N ASN A 192 0.83 7.90 -16.73
CA ASN A 192 0.99 7.21 -15.45
C ASN A 192 2.27 7.62 -14.70
N LEU A 193 3.24 8.31 -15.33
CA LEU A 193 4.46 8.75 -14.65
C LEU A 193 4.19 9.82 -13.57
N PRO A 194 3.43 10.91 -13.84
CA PRO A 194 2.98 11.82 -12.78
C PRO A 194 2.20 11.11 -11.67
N MET A 195 1.37 10.12 -12.05
CA MET A 195 0.59 9.36 -11.10
C MET A 195 1.50 8.49 -10.20
N ALA A 196 2.55 7.88 -10.74
CA ALA A 196 3.55 7.16 -9.95
C ALA A 196 4.29 8.09 -8.98
N LEU A 197 4.67 9.30 -9.43
CA LEU A 197 5.27 10.32 -8.56
C LEU A 197 4.32 10.79 -7.46
N SER A 198 3.00 10.80 -7.72
CA SER A 198 2.00 11.18 -6.73
C SER A 198 1.95 10.27 -5.49
N ASN A 199 2.48 9.04 -5.59
CA ASN A 199 2.45 8.06 -4.50
C ASN A 199 3.27 8.46 -3.26
N ILE A 200 4.06 9.54 -3.33
CA ILE A 200 4.68 10.17 -2.15
C ILE A 200 3.66 10.81 -1.20
N ALA A 201 2.44 11.13 -1.67
CA ALA A 201 1.38 11.74 -0.87
C ALA A 201 0.88 10.81 0.25
N GLY A 202 0.74 9.51 -0.02
CA GLY A 202 0.22 8.53 0.93
C GLY A 202 1.04 8.45 2.21
N PRO A 203 2.37 8.17 2.13
CA PRO A 203 3.25 8.16 3.30
C PRO A 203 3.31 9.50 4.03
N ALA A 204 3.34 10.63 3.31
CA ALA A 204 3.34 11.97 3.92
C ALA A 204 2.05 12.23 4.72
N LEU A 205 0.90 11.82 4.19
CA LEU A 205 -0.38 11.92 4.87
C LEU A 205 -0.43 11.04 6.12
N GLN A 206 0.07 9.80 6.03
CA GLN A 206 0.18 8.90 7.18
C GLN A 206 1.07 9.48 8.28
N ALA A 207 2.22 10.05 7.92
CA ALA A 207 3.13 10.71 8.86
C ALA A 207 2.43 11.87 9.60
N MET A 208 1.74 12.75 8.87
CA MET A 208 0.98 13.86 9.44
C MET A 208 -0.15 13.41 10.38
N MET A 209 -0.82 12.30 10.06
CA MET A 209 -1.85 11.71 10.94
C MET A 209 -1.22 11.13 12.21
N THR A 210 -0.12 10.38 12.09
CA THR A 210 0.57 9.80 13.25
C THR A 210 1.17 10.85 14.18
N ALA A 211 1.64 11.98 13.65
CA ALA A 211 2.14 13.11 14.45
C ALA A 211 1.04 13.81 15.26
N LYS A 212 -0.23 13.64 14.87
CA LYS A 212 -1.41 14.19 15.56
C LYS A 212 -2.05 13.22 16.56
N VAL A 213 -1.51 12.00 16.70
CA VAL A 213 -2.01 10.96 17.61
C VAL A 213 -0.92 10.65 18.63
N ASP A 214 -1.24 10.76 19.92
CA ASP A 214 -0.27 10.52 21.00
C ASP A 214 0.26 9.07 20.98
N PRO A 215 1.52 8.82 21.39
CA PRO A 215 2.12 7.48 21.39
C PRO A 215 1.29 6.43 22.14
N ASP A 216 0.59 6.85 23.21
CA ASP A 216 -0.29 5.99 24.02
C ASP A 216 -1.63 5.65 23.33
N GLU A 217 -2.03 6.42 22.30
CA GLU A 217 -3.25 6.19 21.50
C GLU A 217 -2.98 5.54 20.14
N GLN A 218 -1.71 5.51 19.68
CA GLN A 218 -1.32 4.70 18.51
C GLN A 218 -1.64 3.21 18.73
N GLY A 219 -1.62 2.77 20.00
CA GLY A 219 -2.09 1.46 20.46
C GLY A 219 -3.60 1.35 20.75
N ALA A 220 -4.37 2.45 20.78
CA ALA A 220 -5.82 2.40 20.98
C ALA A 220 -6.56 1.85 19.73
N CYS A 221 -5.90 1.83 18.56
CA CYS A 221 -6.28 0.97 17.43
C CYS A 221 -5.95 -0.52 17.62
N LYS A 222 -5.40 -0.91 18.79
CA LYS A 222 -4.99 -2.27 19.14
C LYS A 222 -5.46 -2.73 20.54
N ALA A 223 -6.49 -2.09 21.06
CA ALA A 223 -7.26 -2.45 22.25
C ALA A 223 -6.99 -1.56 23.47
N ARG A 224 -8.01 -0.76 23.83
CA ARG A 224 -8.18 -0.17 25.15
C ARG A 224 -9.38 -0.77 25.83
#